data_AF-A0A539DP32-F1
#
_entry.id   AF-A0A539DP32-F1
#
_cell.length_a   1.000
_cell.length_b   1.000
_cell.length_c   1.000
_cell.angle_alpha   90.00
_cell.angle_beta   90.00
_cell.angle_gamma   90.00
#
_symmetry.space_group_name_H-M   'P 1'
#
loop_
_entity.id
_entity.type
_entity.pdbx_description
1 polymer ?
#
loop_
_entity_poly.entity_id
_entity_poly.type
_entity_poly.pdbx_seq_one_letter_code
_entity_poly.pdbx_strand_id
1 'polypeptide(L)'
;MARLTVEDCLKHVDNRFQLVLVASKRARQIANGKEPLVPMENDKPTVVALREIELGLIGRSILVEVSAKEHAAESLVNEEELPLETGPF
;
A
#
# COMPACT_ATOMS: atom_id res chain seq x y z
N MET A 1 6.87 15.99 -14.89
CA MET A 1 5.77 15.01 -15.01
C MET A 1 6.36 13.75 -15.64
N ALA A 2 6.76 12.79 -14.82
CA ALA A 2 7.36 11.56 -15.29
C ALA A 2 6.35 10.78 -16.15
N ARG A 3 6.72 10.41 -17.37
CA ARG A 3 5.91 9.55 -18.22
C ARG A 3 6.07 8.12 -17.73
N LEU A 4 5.24 7.74 -16.76
CA LEU A 4 5.19 6.39 -16.22
C LEU A 4 4.04 5.63 -16.90
N THR A 5 4.31 4.42 -17.38
CA THR A 5 3.29 3.57 -18.02
C THR A 5 3.03 2.32 -17.20
N VAL A 6 1.81 1.78 -17.30
CA VAL A 6 1.40 0.61 -16.51
C VAL A 6 2.06 -0.65 -17.08
N GLU A 7 2.37 -0.64 -18.38
CA GLU A 7 3.05 -1.72 -19.09
C GLU A 7 4.44 -2.02 -18.51
N ASP A 8 5.17 -0.98 -18.10
CA ASP A 8 6.50 -1.15 -17.52
C ASP A 8 6.45 -1.79 -16.12
N CYS A 9 5.44 -1.44 -15.32
CA CYS A 9 5.20 -2.07 -14.02
C CYS A 9 4.80 -3.55 -14.13
N LEU A 10 4.10 -3.92 -15.20
CA LEU A 10 3.63 -5.29 -15.43
C LEU A 10 4.76 -6.27 -15.80
N LYS A 11 5.96 -5.78 -16.15
CA LYS A 11 7.16 -6.61 -16.32
C LYS A 11 7.65 -7.22 -15.00
N HIS A 12 7.30 -6.60 -13.87
CA HIS A 12 7.72 -7.02 -12.53
C HIS A 12 6.57 -7.56 -11.66
N VAL A 13 5.32 -7.29 -12.04
CA VAL A 13 4.12 -7.80 -11.36
C VAL A 13 3.12 -8.30 -12.39
N ASP A 14 2.92 -9.62 -12.47
CA ASP A 14 2.11 -10.25 -13.52
C ASP A 14 0.60 -9.93 -13.47
N ASN A 15 0.11 -9.36 -12.36
CA ASN A 15 -1.31 -9.10 -12.13
C ASN A 15 -1.58 -7.62 -11.83
N ARG A 16 -2.45 -7.01 -12.64
CA ARG A 16 -2.89 -5.61 -12.50
C ARG A 16 -3.53 -5.28 -11.16
N PHE A 17 -4.34 -6.18 -10.60
CA PHE A 17 -4.94 -5.95 -9.28
C PHE A 17 -3.90 -5.96 -8.18
N GLN A 18 -2.92 -6.86 -8.28
CA GLN A 18 -1.83 -6.90 -7.32
C GLN A 18 -0.91 -5.70 -7.47
N LEU A 19 -0.67 -5.22 -8.68
CA LEU A 19 0.05 -3.96 -8.89
C LEU A 19 -0.62 -2.82 -8.12
N VAL A 20 -1.95 -2.70 -8.19
CA VAL A 20 -2.69 -1.69 -7.42
C VAL A 20 -2.51 -1.89 -5.91
N LEU A 21 -2.59 -3.12 -5.40
CA LEU A 21 -2.40 -3.41 -3.98
C LEU A 21 -0.97 -3.09 -3.50
N VAL A 22 0.05 -3.53 -4.24
CA VAL A 22 1.47 -3.28 -3.95
C VAL A 22 1.76 -1.79 -3.97
N ALA A 23 1.35 -1.08 -5.02
CA ALA A 23 1.54 0.36 -5.16
C ALA A 23 0.84 1.13 -4.04
N SER A 24 -0.39 0.74 -3.68
CA SER A 24 -1.16 1.38 -2.59
C SER A 24 -0.48 1.19 -1.24
N LYS A 25 -0.05 -0.05 -0.91
CA LYS A 25 0.64 -0.34 0.34
C LYS A 25 1.97 0.41 0.42
N ARG A 26 2.74 0.41 -0.65
CA ARG A 26 4.03 1.14 -0.70
C ARG A 26 3.85 2.65 -0.62
N ALA A 27 2.90 3.22 -1.35
CA ALA A 27 2.59 4.64 -1.30
C ALA A 27 2.20 5.08 0.12
N ARG A 28 1.44 4.25 0.85
CA ARG A 28 1.08 4.50 2.25
C ARG A 28 2.31 4.47 3.16
N GLN A 29 3.23 3.52 2.96
CA GLN A 29 4.48 3.49 3.72
C GLN A 29 5.31 4.75 3.51
N ILE A 30 5.44 5.21 2.26
CA ILE A 30 6.16 6.45 1.92
C ILE A 30 5.45 7.66 2.55
N ALA A 31 4.11 7.72 2.48
CA ALA A 31 3.32 8.78 3.11
C ALA A 31 3.47 8.80 4.65
N ASN A 32 3.66 7.63 5.26
CA ASN A 32 3.93 7.47 6.69
C ASN A 32 5.41 7.74 7.06
N GLY A 33 6.24 8.21 6.12
CA GLY A 33 7.62 8.60 6.35
C GLY A 33 8.65 7.47 6.19
N LYS A 34 8.31 6.32 5.59
CA LYS A 34 9.36 5.39 5.12
C LYS A 34 10.18 6.06 4.01
N GLU A 35 11.47 5.77 4.03
CA GLU A 35 12.40 6.27 3.03
C GLU A 35 12.08 5.68 1.64
N PRO A 36 11.92 6.53 0.61
CA PRO A 36 11.78 6.08 -0.77
C PRO A 36 13.14 5.61 -1.31
N LEU A 37 13.14 4.57 -2.13
CA LEU A 37 14.33 4.02 -2.78
C LEU A 37 14.69 4.78 -4.07
N VAL A 38 13.79 5.65 -4.52
CA VAL A 38 13.92 6.48 -5.74
C VAL A 38 13.77 7.94 -5.33
N PRO A 39 14.51 8.88 -5.96
CA PRO A 39 14.38 10.30 -5.68
C PRO A 39 12.94 10.79 -5.86
N MET A 40 12.45 11.55 -4.88
CA MET A 40 11.04 11.92 -4.84
C MET A 40 10.65 12.99 -5.87
N GLU A 41 11.60 13.70 -6.50
CA GLU A 41 11.42 14.68 -7.60
C GLU A 41 10.11 15.52 -7.62
N ASN A 42 9.54 15.87 -6.45
CA ASN A 42 8.20 16.48 -6.28
C ASN A 42 7.00 15.64 -6.79
N ASP A 43 7.20 14.34 -6.99
CA ASP A 43 6.16 13.39 -7.33
C ASP A 43 5.35 12.96 -6.09
N LYS A 44 4.08 12.61 -6.32
CA LYS A 44 3.22 12.05 -5.27
C LYS A 44 3.77 10.68 -4.82
N PRO A 45 3.55 10.27 -3.56
CA PRO A 45 3.99 8.96 -3.05
C PRO A 45 3.57 7.77 -3.93
N THR A 46 2.41 7.86 -4.57
CA THR A 46 1.89 6.85 -5.50
C THR A 46 2.74 6.71 -6.76
N VAL A 47 3.25 7.81 -7.30
CA VAL A 47 4.10 7.82 -8.50
C VAL A 47 5.49 7.28 -8.16
N VAL A 48 6.01 7.66 -6.98
CA VAL A 48 7.29 7.13 -6.46
C VAL A 48 7.20 5.62 -6.25
N ALA A 49 6.11 5.13 -5.64
CA ALA A 49 5.87 3.70 -5.46
C ALA A 49 5.83 2.94 -6.79
N LEU A 50 5.18 3.48 -7.82
CA LEU A 50 5.13 2.84 -9.14
C LEU A 50 6.50 2.87 -9.85
N ARG A 51 7.29 3.94 -9.70
CA ARG A 51 8.68 3.99 -10.18
C ARG A 51 9.56 2.93 -9.49
N GLU A 52 9.38 2.71 -8.20
CA GLU A 52 10.09 1.63 -7.49
C GLU A 52 9.70 0.23 -8.01
N ILE A 53 8.43 0.03 -8.38
CA ILE A 53 7.95 -1.23 -8.96
C ILE A 53 8.47 -1.43 -10.40
N GLU A 54 8.49 -0.37 -11.20
CA GLU A 54 9.08 -0.36 -12.55
C GLU A 54 10.57 -0.73 -12.53
N LEU A 55 11.30 -0.33 -11.49
CA LEU A 55 12.72 -0.69 -11.31
C LEU A 55 12.92 -2.06 -10.64
N GLY A 56 11.85 -2.78 -10.30
CA GLY A 56 11.91 -4.07 -9.61
C GLY A 56 12.42 -4.01 -8.17
N LEU A 57 12.48 -2.81 -7.56
CA LEU A 57 12.92 -2.62 -6.18
C LEU A 57 11.85 -3.01 -5.17
N ILE A 58 10.58 -2.88 -5.55
CA ILE A 58 9.41 -3.27 -4.76
C ILE A 58 8.53 -4.22 -5.58
N GLY A 59 8.04 -5.28 -4.94
CA GLY A 59 7.17 -6.28 -5.56
C GLY A 59 6.14 -6.84 -4.59
N ARG A 60 5.57 -8.00 -4.93
CA ARG A 60 4.49 -8.64 -4.14
C ARG A 60 4.86 -8.92 -2.69
N SER A 61 6.14 -9.11 -2.36
CA SER A 61 6.63 -9.39 -1.01
C SER A 61 6.18 -8.35 0.03
N ILE A 62 5.99 -7.09 -0.39
CA ILE A 62 5.50 -6.03 0.50
C ILE A 62 4.12 -6.34 1.09
N LEU A 63 3.28 -7.13 0.39
CA LEU A 63 1.95 -7.50 0.86
C LEU A 63 2.01 -8.46 2.06
N VAL A 64 3.06 -9.29 2.13
CA VAL A 64 3.26 -10.28 3.20
C VAL A 64 3.90 -9.66 4.44
N GLU A 65 4.69 -8.60 4.27
CA GLU A 65 5.26 -7.85 5.39
C GLU A 65 4.15 -7.12 6.16
N VAL A 66 3.69 -7.72 7.26
CA VAL A 66 2.83 -7.05 8.24
C VAL A 66 3.72 -6.34 9.24
N SER A 67 3.63 -5.01 9.29
CA SER A 67 4.34 -4.24 10.31
C SER A 67 3.63 -4.41 11.64
N ALA A 68 4.37 -4.52 12.75
CA ALA A 68 3.78 -4.54 14.10
C ALA A 68 2.88 -3.30 14.38
N LYS A 69 3.12 -2.18 13.68
CA LYS A 69 2.24 -0.99 13.72
C LYS A 69 0.87 -1.21 13.06
N GLU A 70 0.76 -2.08 12.07
CA GLU A 70 -0.50 -2.39 11.38
C GLU A 70 -1.38 -3.29 12.25
N HIS A 71 -0.81 -4.33 12.89
CA HIS A 71 -1.53 -5.16 13.87
C HIS A 71 -2.05 -4.35 15.07
N ALA A 72 -1.25 -3.42 15.59
CA ALA A 72 -1.67 -2.57 16.70
C ALA A 72 -2.80 -1.59 16.35
N ALA A 73 -2.96 -1.23 15.07
CA ALA A 73 -4.04 -0.35 14.62
C ALA A 73 -5.34 -1.13 14.36
N GLU A 74 -5.27 -2.36 13.86
CA GLU A 74 -6.45 -3.25 13.71
C GLU A 74 -7.04 -3.67 15.07
N SER A 75 -6.22 -3.83 16.11
CA SER A 75 -6.71 -4.19 17.46
C SER A 75 -7.46 -3.08 18.19
N LEU A 76 -7.54 -1.86 17.66
CA LEU A 76 -8.22 -0.72 18.30
C LEU A 76 -9.72 -0.62 17.94
N VAL A 77 -10.22 -1.42 17.01
CA VAL A 77 -11.66 -1.66 16.86
C VAL A 77 -12.06 -2.80 17.80
N ASN A 78 -12.46 -2.44 19.02
CA ASN A 78 -12.93 -3.38 20.04
C ASN A 78 -14.31 -3.94 19.64
N GLU A 79 -14.59 -5.20 19.94
CA GLU A 79 -15.85 -5.92 19.63
C GLU A 79 -17.11 -5.32 20.31
N GLU A 80 -17.00 -4.20 21.02
CA GLU A 80 -18.04 -3.63 21.91
C GLU A 80 -19.00 -2.61 21.25
N GLU A 81 -18.81 -2.22 19.99
CA GLU A 81 -19.72 -1.28 19.28
C GLU A 81 -20.76 -1.98 18.37
N LEU A 82 -21.29 -3.14 18.78
CA LEU A 82 -22.56 -3.64 18.23
C LEU A 82 -23.70 -3.06 19.10
N PRO A 83 -24.54 -2.15 18.57
CA PRO A 83 -25.66 -1.61 19.33
C PRO A 83 -26.54 -2.76 19.83
N LEU A 84 -26.65 -2.84 21.16
CA LEU A 84 -27.45 -3.83 21.89
C LEU A 84 -28.83 -3.95 21.25
N GLU A 85 -29.20 -5.19 20.91
CA GLU A 85 -30.47 -5.54 20.28
C GLU A 85 -31.65 -4.83 20.95
N THR A 86 -32.40 -4.06 20.18
CA THR A 86 -33.63 -3.42 20.65
C THR A 86 -34.74 -4.47 20.78
N GLY A 87 -34.89 -5.00 22.00
CA GLY A 87 -36.16 -5.26 22.67
C GLY A 87 -36.94 -6.54 22.34
N PRO A 88 -37.67 -7.12 23.32
CA PRO A 88 -38.25 -8.46 23.22
C PRO A 88 -39.65 -8.46 22.58
N PHE A 89 -39.95 -9.56 21.88
CA PHE A 89 -41.31 -10.01 21.56
C PHE A 89 -42.06 -10.48 22.81
#